data_AF-A0A836W2W6-F1
#
_entry.id   AF-A0A836W2W6-F1
#
_cell.length_a   1.000
_cell.length_b   1.000
_cell.length_c   1.000
_cell.angle_alpha   90.00
_cell.angle_beta   90.00
_cell.angle_gamma   90.00
#
_symmetry.space_group_name_H-M   'P 1'
#
loop_
_entity.id
_entity.type
_entity.pdbx_description
1 polymer ?
#
loop_
_entity_poly.entity_id
_entity_poly.type
_entity_poly.pdbx_seq_one_letter_code
_entity_poly.pdbx_strand_id
1 'polypeptide(L)'
;MWNKVDAFMDKLKAKNPGEKEFHQAVFEVVSSIMTVVEKNPKYQEAKILERIVEPERVIMFCVNWVDDKGEVQVNRGYRIEMNSAIGPYKGGLRFHPTVNLSILKFLAFEQVFKNALTTLPMGAGKGGADFDPKG
;
A
#
# COMPACT_ATOMS: atom_id res chain seq x y z
N MET A 1 -0.96 14.85 -21.46
CA MET A 1 -1.26 14.49 -20.06
C MET A 1 -1.37 12.98 -19.88
N TRP A 2 -2.26 12.28 -20.61
CA TRP A 2 -2.44 10.81 -20.53
C TRP A 2 -1.16 9.99 -20.78
N ASN A 3 -0.38 10.33 -21.82
CA ASN A 3 0.87 9.60 -22.15
C ASN A 3 1.89 9.48 -21.00
N LYS A 4 1.95 10.43 -20.05
CA LYS A 4 2.89 10.33 -18.92
C LYS A 4 2.34 9.50 -17.77
N VAL A 5 1.04 9.56 -17.52
CA VAL A 5 0.37 8.68 -16.56
C VAL A 5 0.55 7.24 -17.02
N ASP A 6 0.27 6.96 -18.29
CA ASP A 6 0.41 5.62 -18.87
C ASP A 6 1.86 5.11 -18.76
N ALA A 7 2.84 5.92 -19.18
CA ALA A 7 4.26 5.55 -19.07
C ALA A 7 4.72 5.32 -17.62
N PHE A 8 4.17 6.05 -16.64
CA PHE A 8 4.43 5.82 -15.22
C PHE A 8 3.79 4.51 -14.75
N MET A 9 2.52 4.29 -15.10
CA MET A 9 1.79 3.09 -14.73
C MET A 9 2.38 1.83 -15.35
N ASP A 10 2.91 1.88 -16.57
CA ASP A 10 3.57 0.74 -17.21
C ASP A 10 4.80 0.30 -16.42
N LYS A 11 5.61 1.25 -15.96
CA LYS A 11 6.76 0.97 -15.08
C LYS A 11 6.32 0.40 -13.73
N LEU A 12 5.27 0.98 -13.13
CA LEU A 12 4.71 0.49 -11.86
C LEU A 12 4.23 -0.96 -12.00
N LYS A 13 3.46 -1.26 -13.05
CA LYS A 13 2.91 -2.59 -13.35
C LYS A 13 4.01 -3.61 -13.62
N ALA A 14 5.04 -3.23 -14.37
CA ALA A 14 6.19 -4.08 -14.63
C ALA A 14 6.94 -4.46 -13.35
N LYS A 15 7.01 -3.55 -12.37
CA LYS A 15 7.65 -3.79 -11.07
C LYS A 15 6.76 -4.58 -10.09
N ASN A 16 5.44 -4.46 -10.19
CA ASN A 16 4.47 -5.05 -9.26
C ASN A 16 3.47 -5.98 -9.99
N PRO A 17 3.94 -7.01 -10.72
CA PRO A 17 3.07 -7.83 -11.55
C PRO A 17 1.98 -8.51 -10.70
N GLY A 18 0.73 -8.46 -11.19
CA GLY A 18 -0.42 -9.11 -10.55
C GLY A 18 -1.12 -8.31 -9.46
N GLU A 19 -0.62 -7.14 -9.05
CA GLU A 19 -1.20 -6.34 -7.97
C GLU A 19 -2.31 -5.38 -8.46
N LYS A 20 -3.42 -5.92 -8.98
CA LYS A 20 -4.47 -5.15 -9.67
C LYS A 20 -5.10 -4.05 -8.80
N GLU A 21 -5.41 -4.34 -7.55
CA GLU A 21 -5.99 -3.38 -6.59
C GLU A 21 -5.02 -2.24 -6.32
N PHE A 22 -3.73 -2.56 -6.13
CA PHE A 22 -2.69 -1.55 -5.94
C PHE A 22 -2.51 -0.67 -7.19
N HIS A 23 -2.50 -1.27 -8.38
CA HIS A 23 -2.41 -0.52 -9.64
C HIS A 23 -3.56 0.45 -9.83
N GLN A 24 -4.79 0.03 -9.52
CA GLN A 24 -5.96 0.87 -9.64
C GLN A 24 -5.85 2.10 -8.74
N ALA A 25 -5.50 1.90 -7.47
CA ALA A 25 -5.39 3.00 -6.51
C ALA A 25 -4.27 3.99 -6.87
N VAL A 26 -3.12 3.50 -7.33
CA VAL A 26 -2.05 4.38 -7.82
C VAL A 26 -2.49 5.14 -9.06
N PHE A 27 -3.18 4.50 -10.01
CA PHE A 27 -3.67 5.17 -11.21
C PHE A 27 -4.62 6.33 -10.87
N GLU A 28 -5.58 6.11 -9.98
CA GLU A 28 -6.55 7.13 -9.58
C GLU A 28 -5.85 8.36 -8.96
N VAL A 29 -4.96 8.13 -8.00
CA VAL A 29 -4.21 9.22 -7.35
C VAL A 29 -3.31 9.92 -8.35
N VAL A 30 -2.47 9.19 -9.09
CA VAL A 30 -1.50 9.78 -10.03
C VAL A 30 -2.20 10.56 -11.13
N SER A 31 -3.30 10.05 -11.67
CA SER A 31 -4.11 10.76 -12.67
C SER A 31 -4.62 12.09 -12.14
N SER A 32 -5.03 12.15 -10.87
CA SER A 32 -5.54 13.38 -10.24
C SER A 32 -4.45 14.42 -9.97
N ILE A 33 -3.21 13.99 -9.63
CA ILE A 33 -2.12 14.90 -9.22
C ILE A 33 -1.07 15.16 -10.30
N MET A 34 -1.12 14.48 -11.45
CA MET A 34 -0.07 14.58 -12.48
C MET A 34 0.19 16.03 -12.92
N THR A 35 -0.86 16.83 -13.16
CA THR A 35 -0.71 18.25 -13.51
C THR A 35 0.08 19.04 -12.47
N VAL A 36 -0.15 18.76 -11.18
CA VAL A 36 0.55 19.43 -10.08
C VAL A 36 2.02 19.04 -10.11
N VAL A 37 2.33 17.75 -10.29
CA VAL A 37 3.72 17.27 -10.41
C VAL A 37 4.41 17.86 -11.64
N GLU A 38 3.71 17.98 -12.77
CA GLU A 38 4.23 18.58 -14.00
C GLU A 38 4.62 20.06 -13.84
N LYS A 39 3.79 20.82 -13.13
CA LYS A 39 4.01 22.25 -12.87
C LYS A 39 5.05 22.52 -11.78
N ASN A 40 5.54 21.50 -11.09
CA ASN A 40 6.46 21.64 -9.96
C ASN A 40 7.74 20.81 -10.20
N PRO A 41 8.78 21.36 -10.87
CA PRO A 41 10.00 20.64 -11.23
C PRO A 41 10.68 19.94 -10.04
N LYS A 42 10.65 20.56 -8.85
CA LYS A 42 11.17 19.99 -7.60
C LYS A 42 10.65 18.57 -7.29
N TYR A 43 9.40 18.27 -7.66
CA TYR A 43 8.82 16.95 -7.40
C TYR A 43 9.30 15.90 -8.40
N GLN A 44 9.62 16.30 -9.64
CA GLN A 44 10.19 15.41 -10.65
C GLN A 44 11.66 15.15 -10.37
N GLU A 45 12.43 16.19 -10.08
CA GLU A 45 13.86 16.10 -9.76
C GLU A 45 14.11 15.20 -8.54
N ALA A 46 13.28 15.34 -7.51
CA ALA A 46 13.34 14.51 -6.31
C ALA A 46 12.64 13.14 -6.45
N LYS A 47 12.09 12.83 -7.64
CA LYS A 47 11.36 11.58 -7.95
C LYS A 47 10.28 11.25 -6.93
N ILE A 48 9.46 12.24 -6.57
CA ILE A 48 8.48 12.10 -5.49
C ILE A 48 7.39 11.09 -5.85
N LEU A 49 6.92 11.06 -7.10
CA LEU A 49 5.92 10.08 -7.53
C LEU A 49 6.47 8.64 -7.47
N GLU A 50 7.70 8.42 -7.91
CA GLU A 50 8.32 7.11 -7.87
C GLU A 50 8.59 6.64 -6.44
N ARG A 51 8.95 7.56 -5.54
CA ARG A 51 9.21 7.24 -4.13
C ARG A 51 7.94 7.00 -3.33
N ILE A 52 6.86 7.74 -3.58
CA ILE A 52 5.63 7.63 -2.77
C ILE A 52 4.82 6.37 -3.09
N VAL A 53 4.97 5.80 -4.29
CA VAL A 53 4.32 4.53 -4.67
C VAL A 53 5.13 3.31 -4.24
N GLU A 54 6.39 3.48 -3.84
CA GLU A 54 7.20 2.39 -3.31
C GLU A 54 7.04 2.37 -1.78
N PRO A 55 6.55 1.27 -1.17
CA PRO A 55 6.52 1.17 0.28
C PRO A 55 7.94 1.27 0.85
N GLU A 56 8.12 2.02 1.94
CA GLU A 56 9.40 2.06 2.66
C GLU A 56 9.83 0.68 3.15
N ARG A 57 8.86 -0.16 3.57
CA ARG A 57 9.10 -1.55 3.95
C ARG A 57 7.86 -2.43 3.81
N VAL A 58 8.06 -3.68 3.39
CA VAL A 58 7.04 -4.74 3.41
C VAL A 58 7.57 -5.91 4.24
N ILE A 59 6.79 -6.34 5.22
CA ILE A 59 7.07 -7.50 6.07
C ILE A 59 6.02 -8.56 5.76
N MET A 60 6.47 -9.75 5.38
CA MET A 60 5.64 -10.93 5.18
C MET A 60 6.15 -12.04 6.09
N PHE A 61 5.26 -12.68 6.83
CA PHE A 61 5.62 -13.66 7.84
C PHE A 61 4.59 -14.78 7.97
N CYS A 62 5.05 -15.92 8.45
CA CYS A 62 4.20 -17.06 8.75
C CYS A 62 3.54 -16.88 10.13
N VAL A 63 2.26 -17.25 10.25
CA VAL A 63 1.50 -17.25 11.50
C VAL A 63 0.97 -18.66 11.75
N ASN A 64 1.63 -19.40 12.63
CA ASN A 64 1.22 -20.75 13.04
C ASN A 64 0.41 -20.67 14.33
N TRP A 65 -0.71 -21.37 14.39
CA TRP A 65 -1.57 -21.47 15.57
C TRP A 65 -2.23 -22.85 15.64
N VAL A 66 -2.89 -23.16 16.75
CA VAL A 66 -3.57 -24.43 16.98
C VAL A 66 -5.04 -24.12 17.28
N ASP A 67 -5.95 -24.82 16.61
CA ASP A 67 -7.39 -24.63 16.82
C ASP A 67 -7.94 -25.45 18.01
N ASP A 68 -9.23 -25.30 18.30
CA ASP A 68 -9.90 -25.98 19.42
C ASP A 68 -9.93 -27.51 19.27
N LYS A 69 -9.66 -28.06 18.07
CA LYS A 69 -9.56 -29.50 17.81
C LYS A 69 -8.11 -30.01 17.96
N GLY A 70 -7.16 -29.13 18.24
CA GLY A 70 -5.74 -29.46 18.31
C GLY A 70 -5.06 -29.52 16.95
N GLU A 71 -5.71 -29.09 15.86
CA GLU A 71 -5.14 -29.10 14.52
C GLU A 71 -4.25 -27.86 14.32
N VAL A 72 -3.10 -28.06 13.67
CA VAL A 72 -2.17 -26.96 13.35
C VAL A 72 -2.68 -26.21 12.13
N GLN A 73 -2.82 -24.90 12.29
CA GLN A 73 -3.25 -23.98 11.26
C GLN A 73 -2.10 -23.04 10.88
N VAL A 74 -2.02 -22.70 9.59
CA VAL A 74 -0.95 -21.87 9.03
C VAL A 74 -1.54 -20.77 8.17
N ASN A 75 -1.32 -19.52 8.56
CA ASN A 75 -1.75 -18.34 7.83
C ASN A 75 -0.57 -17.44 7.47
N ARG A 76 -0.79 -16.53 6.53
CA ARG A 76 0.21 -15.54 6.14
C ARG A 76 -0.13 -14.17 6.72
N GLY A 77 0.79 -13.63 7.50
CA GLY A 77 0.75 -12.28 8.04
C GLY A 77 1.50 -11.26 7.18
N TYR A 78 1.05 -10.02 7.24
CA TYR A 78 1.60 -8.90 6.48
C TYR A 78 1.64 -7.62 7.31
N ARG A 79 2.71 -6.83 7.12
CA ARG A 79 2.76 -5.42 7.50
C ARG A 79 3.45 -4.60 6.41
N ILE A 80 2.70 -3.66 5.82
CA ILE A 80 3.14 -2.72 4.82
C ILE A 80 3.33 -1.39 5.52
N GLU A 81 4.56 -0.91 5.55
CA GLU A 81 4.96 0.39 6.06
C GLU A 81 5.19 1.29 4.85
N MET A 82 4.16 2.05 4.49
CA MET A 82 4.11 2.72 3.20
C MET A 82 4.97 3.98 3.19
N ASN A 83 4.74 4.87 4.16
CA ASN A 83 5.42 6.16 4.20
C ASN A 83 5.47 6.71 5.63
N SER A 84 6.62 7.22 6.05
CA SER A 84 6.84 7.81 7.39
C SER A 84 7.13 9.32 7.35
N ALA A 85 6.99 9.98 6.20
CA ALA A 85 7.46 11.36 6.00
C ALA A 85 6.83 12.39 6.96
N ILE A 86 5.62 12.13 7.46
CA ILE A 86 4.91 13.02 8.38
C ILE A 86 4.68 12.42 9.77
N GLY A 87 5.29 11.27 10.08
CA GLY A 87 5.19 10.62 11.39
C GLY A 87 5.22 9.09 11.33
N PRO A 88 4.99 8.40 12.46
CA PRO A 88 5.03 6.93 12.52
C PRO A 88 3.98 6.27 11.62
N TYR A 89 4.28 5.06 11.12
CA TYR A 89 3.35 4.32 10.27
C TYR A 89 2.02 4.04 10.97
N LYS A 90 0.92 4.61 10.46
CA LYS A 90 -0.40 4.44 11.05
C LYS A 90 -1.39 3.80 10.09
N GLY A 91 -2.01 2.72 10.54
CA GLY A 91 -3.17 2.11 9.88
C GLY A 91 -3.47 0.73 10.43
N GLY A 92 -4.76 0.36 10.36
CA GLY A 92 -5.30 -0.84 11.00
C GLY A 92 -4.84 -2.16 10.39
N LEU A 93 -5.24 -3.24 11.04
CA LEU A 93 -5.06 -4.62 10.58
C LEU A 93 -6.38 -5.14 9.97
N ARG A 94 -6.29 -6.01 8.97
CA ARG A 94 -7.44 -6.70 8.39
C ARG A 94 -7.22 -8.20 8.44
N PHE A 95 -8.14 -8.93 9.06
CA PHE A 95 -8.23 -10.39 8.96
C PHE A 95 -9.42 -10.73 8.08
N HIS A 96 -9.14 -11.37 6.96
CA HIS A 96 -10.14 -11.85 6.02
C HIS A 96 -9.47 -12.84 5.06
N PRO A 97 -10.12 -13.94 4.65
CA PRO A 97 -9.52 -14.96 3.77
C PRO A 97 -9.08 -14.42 2.40
N THR A 98 -9.57 -13.26 1.99
CA THR A 98 -9.16 -12.61 0.72
C THR A 98 -7.93 -11.72 0.85
N VAL A 99 -7.39 -11.51 2.05
CA VAL A 99 -6.22 -10.63 2.25
C VAL A 99 -5.01 -11.16 1.48
N ASN A 100 -4.40 -10.29 0.69
CA ASN A 100 -3.14 -10.54 0.00
C ASN A 100 -2.28 -9.26 -0.04
N LEU A 101 -1.08 -9.37 -0.60
CA LEU A 101 -0.14 -8.24 -0.68
C LEU A 101 -0.71 -7.05 -1.47
N SER A 102 -1.34 -7.31 -2.63
CA SER A 102 -1.95 -6.28 -3.49
C SER A 102 -2.97 -5.44 -2.73
N ILE A 103 -3.93 -6.11 -2.07
CA ILE A 103 -4.98 -5.45 -1.29
C ILE A 103 -4.39 -4.61 -0.16
N LEU A 104 -3.38 -5.13 0.55
CA LEU A 104 -2.81 -4.40 1.67
C LEU A 104 -1.92 -3.23 1.22
N LYS A 105 -1.19 -3.35 0.11
CA LYS A 105 -0.43 -2.23 -0.49
C LYS A 105 -1.37 -1.13 -0.97
N PHE A 106 -2.46 -1.50 -1.66
CA PHE A 106 -3.55 -0.59 -1.99
C PHE A 106 -4.03 0.20 -0.76
N LEU A 107 -4.46 -0.51 0.28
CA LEU A 107 -4.99 0.14 1.48
C LEU A 107 -3.94 0.98 2.21
N ALA A 108 -2.68 0.57 2.21
CA ALA A 108 -1.58 1.32 2.82
C ALA A 108 -1.26 2.60 2.03
N PHE A 109 -1.31 2.55 0.70
CA PHE A 109 -1.11 3.69 -0.19
C PHE A 109 -2.20 4.75 0.01
N GLU A 110 -3.48 4.38 -0.01
CA GLU A 110 -4.56 5.34 0.30
C GLU A 110 -4.43 5.93 1.71
N GLN A 111 -3.96 5.13 2.67
CA GLN A 111 -3.78 5.57 4.04
C GLN A 111 -2.74 6.69 4.16
N VAL A 112 -1.77 6.81 3.23
CA VAL A 112 -0.82 7.95 3.15
C VAL A 112 -1.58 9.26 3.04
N PHE A 113 -2.43 9.37 2.03
CA PHE A 113 -3.18 10.60 1.75
C PHE A 113 -4.27 10.84 2.79
N LYS A 114 -4.98 9.79 3.22
CA LYS A 114 -6.01 9.93 4.25
C LYS A 114 -5.45 10.47 5.56
N ASN A 115 -4.29 9.96 6.01
CA ASN A 115 -3.67 10.45 7.25
C ASN A 115 -3.13 11.86 7.08
N ALA A 116 -2.49 12.18 5.95
CA ALA A 116 -1.98 13.51 5.67
C ALA A 116 -3.08 14.58 5.73
N LEU A 117 -4.29 14.27 5.26
CA LEU A 117 -5.45 15.18 5.31
C LEU A 117 -5.96 15.46 6.72
N THR A 118 -5.59 14.67 7.74
CA THR A 118 -6.00 14.91 9.13
C THR A 118 -5.20 16.03 9.81
N THR A 119 -4.10 16.49 9.23
CA THR A 119 -3.13 17.44 9.81
C THR A 119 -2.38 16.94 11.06
N LEU A 120 -2.62 15.70 11.48
CA LEU A 120 -1.90 15.06 12.58
C LEU A 120 -0.59 14.41 12.07
N PRO A 121 0.44 14.30 12.92
CA PRO A 121 1.74 13.73 12.54
C PRO A 121 1.67 12.20 12.45
N MET A 122 1.03 11.68 11.40
CA MET A 122 0.81 10.26 11.18
C MET A 122 1.27 9.86 9.78
N GLY A 123 2.31 9.04 9.69
CA GLY A 123 2.64 8.32 8.47
C GLY A 123 1.58 7.25 8.17
N ALA A 124 1.87 6.33 7.27
CA ALA A 124 0.88 5.35 6.82
C ALA A 124 1.43 3.94 6.70
N GLY A 125 0.56 3.00 7.03
CA GLY A 125 0.80 1.59 6.81
C GLY A 125 -0.50 0.82 6.86
N LYS A 126 -0.42 -0.47 6.55
CA LYS A 126 -1.52 -1.40 6.71
C LYS A 126 -0.96 -2.76 7.05
N GLY A 127 -1.74 -3.62 7.68
CA GLY A 127 -1.35 -5.01 7.84
C GLY A 127 -2.57 -5.90 7.89
N GLY A 128 -2.32 -7.18 8.13
CA GLY A 128 -3.39 -8.16 8.18
C GLY A 128 -2.86 -9.57 8.02
N ALA A 129 -3.81 -10.48 7.89
CA ALA A 129 -3.56 -11.87 7.58
C ALA A 129 -4.74 -12.43 6.77
N ASP A 130 -4.48 -13.48 6.01
CA ASP A 130 -5.50 -14.29 5.32
C ASP A 130 -6.31 -15.20 6.28
N PHE A 131 -6.24 -14.91 7.58
CA PHE A 131 -7.03 -15.55 8.62
C PHE A 131 -8.52 -15.19 8.47
N ASP A 132 -9.40 -16.18 8.53
CA ASP A 132 -10.85 -15.98 8.61
C ASP A 132 -11.30 -15.98 10.08
N PRO A 133 -11.72 -14.84 10.64
CA PRO A 133 -12.19 -14.78 12.02
C PRO A 133 -13.62 -15.30 12.20
N LYS A 134 -14.32 -15.69 11.12
CA LYS A 134 -15.65 -16.28 11.22
C LYS A 134 -15.53 -17.75 11.63
N GLY A 135 -16.27 -18.11 12.67
CA GLY A 135 -16.49 -19.48 13.16
C GLY A 135 -17.97 -19.71 13.39
#